data_AF-A0A349SQV1-F1
#
_entry.id   AF-A0A349SQV1-F1
#
_cell.length_a   1.000
_cell.length_b   1.000
_cell.length_c   1.000
_cell.angle_alpha   90.00
_cell.angle_beta   90.00
_cell.angle_gamma   90.00
#
_symmetry.space_group_name_H-M   'P 1'
#
loop_
_entity.id
_entity.type
_entity.pdbx_description
1 polymer ?
#
loop_
_entity_poly.entity_id
_entity_poly.type
_entity_poly.pdbx_seq_one_letter_code
_entity_poly.pdbx_strand_id
1 'polypeptide(L)' 'LAAHSVKFWICESGHIAAHIILHVHGGIGQDLDYPVHRFFSWAKKNEAYLGGADQHAAQLGHLIQSNPQALI' A
#
# COMPACT_ATOMS: atom_id res chain seq x y z
N LEU A 1 -7.39 5.97 14.12
CA LEU A 1 -6.22 5.06 14.19
C LEU A 1 -6.33 3.94 13.16
N ALA A 2 -7.25 2.98 13.31
CA ALA A 2 -7.36 1.79 12.46
C ALA A 2 -7.34 2.07 10.95
N ALA A 3 -8.14 3.01 10.44
CA ALA A 3 -8.18 3.33 9.01
C ALA A 3 -6.81 3.81 8.45
N HIS A 4 -6.12 4.69 9.18
CA HIS A 4 -4.79 5.17 8.77
C HIS A 4 -3.74 4.06 8.85
N SER A 5 -3.77 3.24 9.91
CA SER A 5 -2.86 2.10 10.07
C SER A 5 -3.06 1.05 8.96
N VAL A 6 -4.32 0.71 8.65
CA VAL A 6 -4.64 -0.22 7.56
C VAL A 6 -4.19 0.35 6.22
N LYS A 7 -4.46 1.63 5.95
CA LYS A 7 -4.07 2.24 4.68
C LYS A 7 -2.56 2.33 4.51
N PHE A 8 -1.81 2.64 5.59
CA PHE A 8 -0.36 2.57 5.59
C PHE A 8 0.14 1.17 5.19
N TRP A 9 -0.37 0.12 5.82
CA TRP A 9 0.03 -1.24 5.49
C TRP A 9 -0.39 -1.68 4.09
N ILE A 10 -1.55 -1.23 3.58
CA ILE A 10 -1.96 -1.48 2.18
C ILE A 10 -0.94 -0.88 1.20
N CYS A 11 -0.44 0.32 1.47
CA CYS A 11 0.61 0.95 0.65
C CYS A 11 1.91 0.12 0.68
N GLU A 12 2.44 -0.14 1.87
CA GLU A 12 3.73 -0.83 2.03
C GLU A 12 3.70 -2.28 1.51
N SER A 13 2.71 -3.05 1.95
CA SER A 13 2.57 -4.45 1.54
C SER A 13 2.18 -4.58 0.07
N GLY A 14 1.35 -3.67 -0.44
CA GLY A 14 0.96 -3.60 -1.84
C GLY A 14 2.17 -3.37 -2.74
N HIS A 15 3.06 -2.44 -2.39
CA HIS A 15 4.31 -2.19 -3.10
C HIS A 15 5.19 -3.43 -3.17
N ILE A 16 5.43 -4.07 -2.01
CA ILE A 16 6.33 -5.22 -1.89
C ILE A 16 5.77 -6.42 -2.66
N ALA A 17 4.52 -6.79 -2.39
CA ALA A 17 3.89 -7.96 -3.02
C ALA A 17 3.78 -7.80 -4.54
N ALA A 18 3.42 -6.61 -5.03
CA ALA A 18 3.32 -6.33 -6.45
C ALA A 18 4.66 -6.49 -7.17
N HIS A 19 5.76 -5.98 -6.60
CA HIS A 19 7.09 -6.16 -7.17
C HIS A 19 7.57 -7.60 -7.13
N ILE A 20 7.33 -8.32 -6.03
CA ILE A 20 7.66 -9.75 -5.92
C ILE A 20 6.94 -10.53 -7.02
N ILE A 21 5.64 -10.28 -7.23
CA ILE A 21 4.86 -10.93 -8.28
C ILE A 21 5.50 -10.71 -9.65
N LEU A 22 5.88 -9.48 -10.00
CA LEU A 22 6.55 -9.24 -11.29
C LEU A 22 7.90 -9.96 -11.37
N HIS A 23 8.69 -9.90 -10.29
CA HIS A 23 10.03 -10.46 -10.26
C HIS A 23 10.04 -11.99 -10.45
N VAL A 24 9.15 -12.73 -9.77
CA VAL A 24 9.11 -14.19 -9.87
C VAL A 24 8.64 -14.70 -11.24
N HIS A 25 7.89 -13.88 -11.99
CA HIS A 25 7.50 -14.21 -13.36
C HIS A 25 8.56 -13.75 -14.39
N GLY A 26 9.48 -12.86 -14.01
CA GLY A 26 10.45 -12.29 -14.94
C GLY A 26 9.79 -11.44 -16.02
N GLY A 27 10.39 -11.38 -17.22
CA GLY A 27 9.94 -10.51 -18.31
C GLY A 27 8.48 -10.72 -18.73
N ILE A 28 7.97 -11.96 -18.68
CA ILE A 28 6.56 -12.26 -19.03
C ILE A 28 5.58 -11.56 -18.09
N GLY A 29 6.00 -11.22 -16.87
CA GLY A 29 5.16 -10.51 -15.90
C GLY A 29 4.73 -9.10 -16.35
N GLN A 30 5.38 -8.53 -17.37
CA GLN A 30 5.03 -7.24 -17.97
C GLN A 30 4.26 -7.37 -19.29
N ASP A 31 4.13 -8.58 -19.82
CA ASP A 31 3.37 -8.84 -21.04
C ASP A 31 1.88 -8.53 -20.80
N LEU A 32 1.25 -7.82 -21.73
CA LEU A 32 -0.17 -7.45 -21.64
C LEU A 32 -1.09 -8.65 -21.93
N ASP A 33 -0.60 -9.65 -22.66
CA ASP A 33 -1.31 -10.90 -22.92
C ASP A 33 -1.20 -11.87 -21.73
N TYR A 34 -0.28 -11.63 -20.80
CA TYR A 34 -0.15 -12.36 -19.53
C TYR A 34 -0.82 -11.60 -18.37
N PRO A 35 -1.66 -12.22 -17.53
CA PRO A 35 -2.59 -11.45 -16.68
C PRO A 35 -1.97 -10.76 -15.46
N VAL A 36 -0.74 -11.10 -15.05
CA VAL A 36 -0.23 -10.70 -13.72
C VAL A 36 0.09 -9.21 -13.59
N HIS A 37 0.42 -8.52 -14.69
CA HIS A 37 0.71 -7.07 -14.68
C HIS A 37 -0.46 -6.24 -14.10
N ARG A 38 -1.70 -6.73 -14.24
CA ARG A 38 -2.91 -6.07 -13.74
C ARG A 38 -2.89 -5.90 -12.22
N PHE A 39 -2.39 -6.90 -11.49
CA PHE A 39 -2.30 -6.84 -10.03
C PHE A 39 -1.26 -5.82 -9.58
N PHE A 40 -0.15 -5.66 -10.31
CA PHE A 40 0.81 -4.59 -10.06
C PHE A 40 0.15 -3.22 -10.23
N SER A 41 -0.54 -3.00 -11.35
CA SER A 41 -1.23 -1.73 -11.61
C SER A 41 -2.29 -1.41 -10.54
N TRP A 42 -3.06 -2.41 -10.10
CA TRP A 42 -4.05 -2.22 -9.04
C TRP A 42 -3.42 -1.92 -7.68
N ALA A 43 -2.36 -2.62 -7.31
CA ALA A 43 -1.62 -2.34 -6.08
C ALA A 43 -1.06 -0.91 -6.09
N LYS A 44 -0.48 -0.47 -7.22
CA LYS A 44 0.04 0.89 -7.36
C LYS A 44 -1.03 1.96 -7.33
N LYS A 45 -2.19 1.69 -7.93
CA LYS A 45 -3.36 2.56 -7.80
C LYS A 45 -3.80 2.68 -6.33
N ASN A 46 -3.89 1.56 -5.62
CA ASN A 46 -4.32 1.54 -4.21
C ASN A 46 -3.32 2.21 -3.27
N GLU A 47 -2.03 2.22 -3.60
CA GLU A 47 -1.01 2.96 -2.85
C GLU A 47 -1.25 4.48 -2.89
N ALA A 48 -1.56 5.02 -4.07
CA ALA A 48 -1.79 6.45 -4.25
C ALA A 48 -3.23 6.89 -3.90
N TYR A 49 -4.22 6.02 -4.12
CA TYR A 49 -5.63 6.35 -3.91
C TYR A 49 -5.92 6.64 -2.43
N LEU A 50 -6.66 7.73 -2.16
CA LEU A 50 -6.99 8.23 -0.81
C LEU A 50 -5.80 8.66 0.05
N GLY A 51 -4.60 8.75 -0.53
CA GLY A 51 -3.39 9.19 0.14
C GLY A 51 -2.34 8.09 0.29
N GLY A 52 -1.08 8.50 0.31
CA GLY A 52 0.10 7.62 0.39
C GLY A 52 0.47 7.22 1.82
N ALA A 53 1.40 6.26 1.97
CA ALA A 53 1.88 5.77 3.26
C ALA A 53 2.29 6.92 4.20
N ASP A 54 3.15 7.82 3.74
CA ASP A 54 3.66 8.94 4.54
C ASP A 54 2.55 9.88 5.04
N GLN A 55 1.56 10.16 4.18
CA GLN A 55 0.41 10.99 4.55
C GLN A 55 -0.41 10.33 5.66
N HIS A 56 -0.68 9.03 5.54
CA HIS A 56 -1.41 8.30 6.58
C HIS A 56 -0.59 8.12 7.86
N ALA A 57 0.73 7.94 7.76
CA ALA A 57 1.63 7.85 8.93
C ALA A 57 1.70 9.19 9.70
N ALA A 58 1.79 10.32 9.00
CA ALA A 58 1.77 11.64 9.62
C ALA A 58 0.43 11.91 10.34
N GLN A 59 -0.70 11.60 9.69
CA GLN A 59 -2.02 11.72 10.31
C GLN A 59 -2.19 10.79 11.51
N LEU A 60 -1.65 9.57 11.44
CA LEU A 60 -1.63 8.66 12.58
C LEU A 60 -0.88 9.26 13.77
N GLY A 61 0.28 9.88 13.54
CA GLY A 61 1.06 10.58 14.56
C GLY A 61 0.29 11.72 15.23
N HIS A 62 -0.38 12.57 14.43
CA HIS A 62 -1.24 13.63 14.97
C HIS A 62 -2.39 13.09 15.82
N LEU A 63 -3.05 12.03 15.37
CA LEU A 63 -4.15 11.41 16.11
C LEU A 63 -3.68 10.85 17.46
N ILE A 64 -2.55 10.14 17.47
CA ILE A 64 -1.95 9.61 18.70
C ILE A 64 -1.60 10.75 19.67
N GLN A 65 -0.99 11.83 19.18
CA GLN A 65 -0.65 12.98 20.00
C GLN A 65 -1.90 13.67 20.59
N SER A 66 -2.97 13.78 19.80
CA SER A 66 -4.22 14.43 20.22
C SER A 66 -5.04 13.61 21.21
N ASN A 67 -4.93 12.28 21.17
CA ASN A 67 -5.69 11.38 22.04
C ASN A 67 -4.86 10.13 22.41
N PRO A 68 -3.88 10.28 23.31
CA PRO A 68 -2.99 9.18 23.68
C PRO A 68 -3.70 8.01 24.36
N GLN A 69 -4.87 8.24 24.98
CA GLN A 69 -5.67 7.17 25.61
C GLN A 69 -6.33 6.23 24.59
N ALA A 70 -6.41 6.60 23.31
CA ALA A 70 -6.96 5.74 22.25
C ALA A 70 -6.02 4.60 21.83
N LEU A 71 -4.82 4.52 22.41
CA LEU A 71 -3.85 3.44 22.19
C LEU A 71 -4.07 2.22 23.10
N ILE A 72 -4.91 2.36 24.14
CA ILE A 72 -5.21 1.33 25.15
C ILE A 72 -6.57 0.71 24.84
#